data_AF-A0A8I2GVK0-F1
#
_entry.id   AF-A0A8I2GVK0-F1
#
_cell.length_a   1.000
_cell.length_b   1.000
_cell.length_c   1.000
_cell.angle_alpha   90.00
_cell.angle_beta   90.00
_cell.angle_gamma   90.00
#
_symmetry.space_group_name_H-M   'P 1'
#
loop_
_entity.id
_entity.type
_entity.pdbx_description
1 polymer ?
#
loop_
_entity_poly.entity_id
_entity_poly.type
_entity_poly.pdbx_seq_one_letter_code
_entity_poly.pdbx_strand_id
1 'polypeptide(L)'
;MGEIRHLSSTEFSKGRNLERIVAAARADAGLWLMVKERETERQAIRAEVGREGGGENAIDRSAPARLTPTITELVDDLVSRMFGICPPEMLMTVQQALLDAAKGELRAVQATVHSKPAENDDRN
;
A
#
# COMPACT_ATOMS: atom_id res chain seq x y z
N MET A 1 28.08 22.55 -3.35
CA MET A 1 26.71 22.54 -2.80
C MET A 1 25.86 21.77 -3.80
N GLY A 2 25.38 20.58 -3.44
CA GLY A 2 24.56 19.76 -4.34
C GLY A 2 23.16 20.34 -4.46
N GLU A 3 22.72 20.57 -5.69
CA GLU A 3 21.38 21.09 -5.99
C GLU A 3 20.32 20.14 -5.43
N ILE A 4 19.51 20.61 -4.48
CA ILE A 4 18.31 19.89 -4.04
C ILE A 4 17.32 20.01 -5.20
N ARG A 5 17.29 18.99 -6.06
CA ARG A 5 16.36 18.92 -7.18
C ARG A 5 14.97 18.71 -6.63
N HIS A 6 14.21 19.80 -6.46
CA HIS A 6 12.77 19.71 -6.23
C HIS A 6 12.14 18.98 -7.42
N LEU A 7 11.57 17.81 -7.18
CA LEU A 7 10.73 17.15 -8.18
C LEU A 7 9.50 18.01 -8.43
N SER A 8 9.36 18.50 -9.64
CA SER A 8 8.14 19.15 -10.11
C SER A 8 7.06 18.09 -10.38
N SER A 9 5.82 18.40 -10.01
CA SER A 9 4.65 17.50 -10.14
C SER A 9 4.45 16.96 -11.57
N THR A 10 4.96 17.67 -12.59
CA THR A 10 4.97 17.26 -14.00
C THR A 10 5.88 16.07 -14.30
N GLU A 11 7.07 15.99 -13.69
CA GLU A 11 7.97 14.85 -13.86
C GLU A 11 7.38 13.62 -13.17
N PHE A 12 6.71 13.80 -12.03
CA PHE A 12 6.07 12.72 -11.28
C PHE A 12 4.88 12.07 -12.00
N SER A 13 4.09 12.88 -12.72
CA SER A 13 2.90 12.43 -13.47
C SER A 13 3.24 11.49 -14.64
N LYS A 14 4.53 11.33 -14.98
CA LYS A 14 4.97 10.26 -15.88
C LYS A 14 4.86 8.93 -15.13
N GLY A 15 3.93 8.05 -15.52
CA GLY A 15 3.68 6.76 -14.87
C GLY A 15 4.93 5.91 -14.55
N ARG A 16 6.02 6.08 -15.31
CA ARG A 16 7.33 5.47 -15.03
C ARG A 16 7.93 5.82 -13.66
N ASN A 17 7.65 6.99 -13.09
CA ASN A 17 8.15 7.36 -11.76
C ASN A 17 7.36 6.68 -10.65
N LEU A 18 6.05 6.54 -10.84
CA LEU A 18 5.20 5.79 -9.92
C LEU A 18 5.60 4.31 -9.86
N GLU A 19 5.85 3.69 -11.01
CA GLU A 19 6.36 2.31 -11.09
C GLU A 19 7.69 2.14 -10.36
N ARG A 20 8.61 3.10 -10.49
CA ARG A 20 9.91 3.07 -9.79
C ARG A 20 9.75 3.16 -8.27
N ILE A 21 8.79 3.94 -7.80
CA ILE A 21 8.49 4.05 -6.36
C ILE A 21 7.89 2.75 -5.83
N VAL A 22 6.93 2.17 -6.55
CA VAL A 22 6.35 0.87 -6.18
C VAL A 22 7.44 -0.22 -6.18
N ALA A 23 8.33 -0.21 -7.18
CA ALA A 23 9.45 -1.14 -7.24
C ALA A 23 10.43 -0.95 -6.07
N ALA A 24 10.75 0.30 -5.70
CA ALA A 24 11.58 0.60 -4.56
C ALA A 24 10.94 0.15 -3.23
N ALA A 25 9.63 0.37 -3.06
CA ALA A 25 8.89 -0.11 -1.90
C ALA A 25 8.93 -1.63 -1.78
N ARG A 26 8.75 -2.36 -2.90
CA ARG A 26 8.83 -3.82 -2.95
C ARG A 26 10.23 -4.37 -2.64
N ALA A 27 11.28 -3.63 -2.99
CA ALA A 27 12.66 -4.02 -2.73
C ALA A 27 13.03 -3.91 -1.23
N ASP A 28 12.34 -3.06 -0.47
CA ASP A 28 12.46 -2.96 0.98
C ASP A 28 11.45 -3.90 1.65
N ALA A 29 11.90 -5.09 2.05
CA ALA A 29 11.02 -6.13 2.59
C ALA A 29 10.26 -5.69 3.86
N GLY A 30 10.87 -4.85 4.70
CA GLY A 30 10.25 -4.34 5.92
C GLY A 30 9.14 -3.34 5.59
N LEU A 31 9.44 -2.38 4.72
CA LEU A 31 8.45 -1.43 4.22
C LEU A 31 7.30 -2.12 3.50
N TRP A 32 7.59 -3.07 2.61
CA TRP A 32 6.57 -3.77 1.85
C TRP A 32 5.64 -4.60 2.73
N LEU A 33 6.17 -5.20 3.81
CA LEU A 33 5.34 -5.89 4.80
C LEU A 33 4.37 -4.92 5.47
N MET A 34 4.86 -3.78 5.96
CA MET A 34 4.03 -2.77 6.61
C MET A 34 2.94 -2.23 5.65
N VAL A 35 3.27 -2.00 4.37
CA VAL A 35 2.28 -1.58 3.36
C VAL A 35 1.19 -2.63 3.15
N LYS A 36 1.54 -3.92 3.13
CA LYS A 36 0.54 -5.00 3.03
C LYS A 36 -0.34 -5.07 4.27
N GLU A 37 0.23 -4.91 5.46
CA GLU A 37 -0.52 -4.83 6.72
C GLU A 37 -1.53 -3.67 6.70
N ARG A 38 -1.14 -2.50 6.15
CA ARG A 38 -2.05 -1.37 5.93
C ARG A 38 -3.23 -1.72 5.03
N GLU A 39 -2.98 -2.37 3.91
CA GLU A 39 -4.06 -2.75 2.99
C GLU A 39 -4.97 -3.82 3.61
N THR A 40 -4.43 -4.76 4.39
CA THR A 40 -5.26 -5.72 5.13
C THR A 40 -6.14 -5.06 6.19
N GLU A 41 -5.59 -4.10 6.95
CA GLU A 41 -6.34 -3.29 7.92
C GLU A 41 -7.46 -2.51 7.22
N ARG A 42 -7.13 -1.81 6.12
CA ARG A 42 -8.11 -1.07 5.31
C ARG A 42 -9.21 -1.97 4.75
N GLN A 43 -8.88 -3.19 4.33
CA GLN A 43 -9.87 -4.18 3.89
C GLN A 43 -10.76 -4.67 5.04
N ALA A 44 -10.19 -4.92 6.22
CA ALA A 44 -10.95 -5.31 7.41
C ALA A 44 -11.95 -4.21 7.82
N ILE A 45 -11.48 -2.95 7.91
CA ILE A 45 -12.36 -1.81 8.22
C ILE A 45 -13.43 -1.64 7.13
N ARG A 46 -13.08 -1.80 5.84
CA ARG A 46 -14.06 -1.79 4.74
C ARG A 46 -15.11 -2.90 4.87
N ALA A 47 -14.73 -4.09 5.32
CA ALA A 47 -15.66 -5.18 5.53
C ALA A 47 -16.59 -4.92 6.73
N GLU A 48 -16.08 -4.30 7.80
CA GLU A 48 -16.87 -3.87 8.96
C GLU A 48 -17.82 -2.72 8.60
N VAL A 49 -17.32 -1.65 7.97
CA VAL A 49 -18.11 -0.47 7.58
C VAL A 49 -19.06 -0.75 6.42
N GLY A 50 -18.67 -1.60 5.46
CA GLY A 50 -19.55 -2.09 4.40
C GLY A 50 -20.72 -2.92 4.92
N ARG A 51 -20.60 -3.45 6.15
CA ARG A 51 -21.70 -4.08 6.89
C ARG A 51 -22.63 -3.07 7.54
N GLU A 52 -22.16 -1.84 7.79
CA GLU A 52 -22.88 -0.76 8.49
C GLU A 52 -23.33 0.39 7.57
N GLY A 53 -22.99 0.39 6.28
CA GLY A 53 -23.50 1.36 5.29
C GLY A 53 -22.86 2.76 5.35
N GLY A 54 -21.60 2.88 5.79
CA GLY A 54 -20.86 4.15 5.82
C GLY A 54 -19.95 4.36 4.59
N GLY A 55 -20.01 5.53 3.96
CA GLY A 55 -19.21 5.88 2.76
C GLY A 55 -17.68 5.79 2.96
N GLU A 56 -16.95 5.64 1.83
CA GLU A 56 -15.51 5.35 1.75
C GLU A 56 -14.58 6.32 2.49
N ASN A 57 -15.08 7.52 2.78
CA ASN A 57 -14.44 8.62 3.47
C ASN A 57 -14.60 8.60 5.01
N ALA A 58 -15.46 7.73 5.56
CA ALA A 58 -15.56 7.49 7.00
C ALA A 58 -14.56 6.42 7.51
N ILE A 59 -14.14 5.53 6.62
CA ILE A 59 -13.23 4.40 6.86
C ILE A 59 -11.88 4.89 7.41
N ASP A 60 -11.46 6.07 6.97
CA ASP A 60 -10.22 6.70 7.38
C ASP A 60 -10.39 7.58 8.65
N ARG A 61 -11.49 7.45 9.40
CA ARG A 61 -11.72 8.20 10.66
C ARG A 61 -12.09 7.31 11.87
N SER A 62 -12.70 6.14 11.69
CA SER A 62 -13.43 5.44 12.77
C SER A 62 -12.85 4.13 13.34
N ALA A 63 -11.64 3.68 12.97
CA ALA A 63 -11.06 2.46 13.55
C ALA A 63 -10.29 2.76 14.86
N PRO A 64 -10.59 2.09 16.00
CA PRO A 64 -10.03 2.43 17.32
C PRO A 64 -8.56 2.04 17.54
N ALA A 65 -7.96 1.23 16.66
CA ALA A 65 -6.57 0.82 16.76
C ALA A 65 -5.97 0.75 15.35
N ARG A 66 -5.61 1.92 14.80
CA ARG A 66 -4.80 1.93 13.60
C ARG A 66 -3.43 1.39 13.95
N LEU A 67 -2.95 0.43 13.18
CA LEU A 67 -1.56 0.04 13.23
C LEU A 67 -0.71 1.33 13.04
N THR A 68 0.51 1.39 13.55
CA THR A 68 1.45 2.50 13.29
C THR A 68 2.73 1.95 12.67
N PRO A 69 3.39 2.66 11.75
CA PRO A 69 3.05 3.97 11.18
C PRO A 69 1.91 3.90 10.13
N THR A 70 1.22 5.01 9.92
CA THR A 70 0.16 5.17 8.90
C THR A 70 0.72 5.00 7.48
N ILE A 71 -0.15 4.70 6.50
CA ILE A 71 0.28 4.63 5.08
C ILE A 71 0.86 5.96 4.59
N THR A 72 0.36 7.09 5.10
CA THR A 72 0.87 8.42 4.79
C THR A 72 2.30 8.59 5.27
N GLU A 73 2.61 8.20 6.52
CA GLU A 73 3.96 8.25 7.07
C GLU A 73 4.92 7.33 6.31
N LEU A 74 4.49 6.11 5.97
CA LEU A 74 5.30 5.17 5.18
C LEU A 74 5.64 5.73 3.78
N VAL A 75 4.69 6.41 3.15
CA VAL A 75 4.88 7.02 1.83
C VAL A 75 5.75 8.26 1.92
N ASP A 76 5.53 9.11 2.90
CA ASP A 76 6.33 10.31 3.11
C ASP A 76 7.81 9.94 3.34
N ASP A 77 8.08 8.94 4.19
CA ASP A 77 9.43 8.43 4.45
C ASP A 77 10.07 7.80 3.19
N LEU A 78 9.31 7.06 2.39
CA LEU A 78 9.82 6.46 1.15
C LEU A 78 10.17 7.54 0.12
N VAL A 79 9.25 8.45 -0.15
CA VAL A 79 9.42 9.47 -1.17
C VAL A 79 10.48 10.49 -0.74
N SER A 80 10.54 10.83 0.55
CA SER A 80 11.60 11.67 1.13
C SER A 80 12.99 11.06 0.97
N ARG A 81 13.14 9.74 1.17
CA ARG A 81 14.41 9.05 0.92
C ARG A 81 14.82 9.04 -0.55
N MET A 82 13.85 8.95 -1.47
CA MET A 82 14.14 8.86 -2.91
C MET A 82 14.36 10.22 -3.58
N PHE A 83 13.63 11.25 -3.16
CA PHE A 83 13.52 12.51 -3.89
C PHE A 83 13.58 13.78 -3.02
N GLY A 84 13.70 13.64 -1.69
CA GLY A 84 13.63 14.77 -0.75
C GLY A 84 12.20 15.27 -0.53
N ILE A 85 12.03 16.56 -0.24
CA ILE A 85 10.72 17.14 0.14
C ILE A 85 9.68 16.91 -0.96
N CYS A 86 8.65 16.14 -0.62
CA CYS A 86 7.57 15.75 -1.52
C CYS A 86 6.36 16.68 -1.37
N PRO A 87 5.84 17.29 -2.46
CA PRO A 87 4.54 17.95 -2.41
C PRO A 87 3.41 16.99 -1.98
N PRO A 88 2.48 17.45 -1.11
CA PRO A 88 1.42 16.62 -0.55
C PRO A 88 0.48 16.05 -1.62
N GLU A 89 0.27 16.75 -2.74
CA GLU A 89 -0.51 16.23 -3.87
C GLU A 89 0.07 14.96 -4.51
N MET A 90 1.38 14.71 -4.39
CA MET A 90 2.01 13.50 -4.90
C MET A 90 1.86 12.31 -3.94
N LEU A 91 1.80 12.57 -2.62
CA LEU A 91 1.69 11.52 -1.61
C LEU A 91 0.43 10.66 -1.83
N MET A 92 -0.70 11.29 -2.16
CA MET A 92 -1.97 10.58 -2.38
C MET A 92 -1.89 9.58 -3.55
N THR A 93 -1.26 9.97 -4.66
CA THR A 93 -1.09 9.09 -5.82
C THR A 93 -0.18 7.91 -5.51
N VAL A 94 0.89 8.14 -4.74
CA VAL A 94 1.80 7.06 -4.32
C VAL A 94 1.12 6.11 -3.34
N GLN A 95 0.41 6.64 -2.35
CA GLN A 95 -0.35 5.84 -1.39
C GLN A 95 -1.30 4.90 -2.13
N GLN A 96 -2.09 5.43 -3.08
CA GLN A 96 -3.03 4.62 -3.84
C GLN A 96 -2.32 3.54 -4.67
N ALA A 97 -1.22 3.87 -5.34
CA ALA A 97 -0.45 2.91 -6.13
C ALA A 97 0.16 1.78 -5.28
N LEU A 98 0.67 2.10 -4.09
CA LEU A 98 1.20 1.10 -3.16
C LEU A 98 0.09 0.18 -2.63
N LEU A 99 -1.06 0.75 -2.26
CA LEU A 99 -2.22 -0.03 -1.80
C LEU A 99 -2.76 -0.94 -2.89
N ASP A 100 -2.87 -0.45 -4.13
CA ASP A 100 -3.35 -1.26 -5.26
C ASP A 100 -2.37 -2.40 -5.60
N ALA A 101 -1.07 -2.14 -5.56
CA ALA A 101 -0.05 -3.17 -5.75
C ALA A 101 -0.08 -4.22 -4.63
N ALA A 102 -0.19 -3.80 -3.37
CA ALA A 102 -0.32 -4.70 -2.22
C ALA A 102 -1.60 -5.54 -2.29
N LYS A 103 -2.73 -4.92 -2.65
CA LYS A 103 -4.00 -5.61 -2.87
C LYS A 103 -3.91 -6.68 -3.94
N GLY A 104 -3.21 -6.40 -5.04
CA GLY A 104 -2.95 -7.35 -6.12
C GLY A 104 -2.19 -8.59 -5.64
N GLU A 105 -1.13 -8.40 -4.86
CA GLU A 105 -0.34 -9.50 -4.29
C GLU A 105 -1.12 -10.30 -3.25
N LEU A 106 -1.84 -9.64 -2.34
CA LEU A 106 -2.65 -10.31 -1.33
C LEU A 106 -3.73 -11.20 -1.96
N ARG A 107 -4.36 -10.74 -3.04
CA ARG A 107 -5.32 -11.55 -3.81
C ARG A 107 -4.67 -12.76 -4.48
N ALA A 108 -3.48 -12.59 -5.06
CA ALA A 108 -2.74 -13.68 -5.67
C ALA A 108 -2.38 -14.76 -4.62
N VAL A 109 -1.92 -14.35 -3.44
CA VAL A 109 -1.64 -15.27 -2.32
C VAL A 109 -2.90 -16.01 -1.88
N GLN A 110 -4.03 -15.31 -1.67
CA GLN A 110 -5.30 -15.95 -1.30
C GLN A 110 -5.75 -16.97 -2.36
N ALA A 111 -5.62 -16.66 -3.65
CA ALA A 111 -5.96 -17.59 -4.72
C ALA A 111 -5.11 -18.88 -4.68
N THR A 112 -3.81 -18.78 -4.35
CA THR A 112 -2.95 -19.97 -4.20
C THR A 112 -3.31 -20.82 -2.98
N VAL A 113 -3.72 -20.19 -1.87
CA VAL A 113 -4.15 -20.91 -0.64
C VAL A 113 -5.45 -21.67 -0.89
N HIS A 114 -6.41 -21.07 -1.60
CA HIS A 114 -7.68 -21.73 -1.93
C HIS A 114 -7.58 -22.77 -3.05
N SER A 115 -6.44 -22.84 -3.75
CA SER A 115 -6.21 -23.79 -4.84
C SER A 115 -5.43 -25.04 -4.42
N LYS A 116 -5.10 -25.22 -3.13
CA LYS A 116 -4.43 -26.44 -2.66
C LYS A 116 -5.47 -27.58 -2.58
N PRO A 117 -5.41 -28.61 -3.44
CA PRO A 117 -6.34 -29.72 -3.36
C PRO A 117 -6.01 -30.57 -2.13
N ALA A 118 -7.07 -31.04 -1.44
CA ALA A 118 -6.95 -32.05 -0.41
C ALA A 118 -6.20 -33.25 -0.99
N GLU A 119 -4.97 -33.44 -0.53
CA GLU A 119 -4.21 -34.66 -0.81
C GLU A 119 -4.97 -35.79 -0.11
N ASN A 120 -5.65 -36.62 -0.90
CA ASN A 120 -6.35 -37.81 -0.44
C ASN A 120 -5.39 -38.66 0.39
N ASP A 121 -5.68 -38.73 1.69
CA ASP A 121 -5.17 -39.74 2.59
C ASP A 121 -5.87 -41.06 2.25
N ASP A 122 -5.37 -41.71 1.20
CA ASP A 122 -5.73 -43.07 0.82
C ASP A 122 -4.45 -43.90 0.91
N ARG A 123 -4.03 -44.22 2.14
CA ARG A 123 -3.08 -45.29 2.41
C ARG A 123 -3.52 -46.19 3.56
N ASN A 124 -4.18 -47.26 3.11
CA ASN A 124 -4.03 -48.66 3.52
C ASN A 124 -4.86 -49.17 4.70
#